data_AF-A0A6J7L0N4-F1
#
_entry.id   AF-A0A6J7L0N4-F1
#
_cell.length_a   1.000
_cell.length_b   1.000
_cell.length_c   1.000
_cell.angle_alpha   90.00
_cell.angle_beta   90.00
_cell.angle_gamma   90.00
#
_symmetry.space_group_name_H-M   'P 1'
#
loop_
_entity.id
_entity.type
_entity.pdbx_description
1 polymer ?
#
loop_
_entity_poly.entity_id
_entity_poly.type
_entity_poly.pdbx_seq_one_letter_code
_entity_poly.pdbx_strand_id
1 'polypeptide(L)' 'MYGKKYMGIVRSAFLIDEKGKIEQAWYKVSPKDTPINLLKALGK' A
#
# COMPACT_ATOMS: atom_id res chain seq x y z
N MET A 1 -2.24 -29.22 11.92
CA MET A 1 -3.28 -28.64 11.04
C MET A 1 -2.67 -28.40 9.68
N TYR A 2 -3.13 -29.11 8.65
CA TYR A 2 -2.74 -28.84 7.27
C TYR A 2 -3.29 -27.46 6.88
N GLY A 3 -2.48 -26.43 7.11
CA GLY A 3 -2.82 -25.05 6.86
C GLY A 3 -3.03 -24.85 5.37
N LYS A 4 -4.22 -24.38 5.00
CA LYS A 4 -4.50 -23.95 3.63
C LYS A 4 -3.48 -22.87 3.27
N LYS A 5 -2.61 -23.16 2.30
CA LYS A 5 -1.76 -22.14 1.67
C LYS A 5 -2.67 -21.24 0.85
N TYR A 6 -3.15 -20.17 1.47
CA TYR A 6 -3.84 -19.12 0.75
C TYR A 6 -2.78 -18.31 0.00
N MET A 7 -2.79 -18.39 -1.33
CA MET A 7 -2.11 -17.42 -2.18
C MET A 7 -2.91 -16.11 -2.09
N GLY A 8 -2.74 -15.40 -0.98
CA GLY A 8 -3.38 -14.11 -0.73
C GLY A 8 -2.62 -12.97 -1.41
N ILE A 9 -3.31 -11.85 -1.60
CA ILE A 9 -2.64 -10.60 -1.95
C ILE A 9 -2.00 -9.97 -0.70
N VAL A 10 -0.79 -9.44 -0.85
CA VAL A 10 -0.20 -8.56 0.16
C VAL A 10 -0.91 -7.22 0.05
N ARG A 11 -1.68 -6.83 1.07
CA ARG A 11 -2.30 -5.50 1.12
C ARG A 11 -1.22 -4.45 0.96
N SER A 12 -1.30 -3.71 -0.14
CA SER A 12 -0.31 -2.72 -0.53
C SER A 12 -1.02 -1.49 -1.08
N ALA A 13 -0.39 -0.33 -0.99
CA ALA A 13 -0.86 0.92 -1.57
C ALA A 13 0.28 1.56 -2.37
N PHE A 14 -0.05 2.16 -3.50
CA PHE A 14 0.92 2.80 -4.41
C PHE A 14 0.45 4.21 -4.74
N LEU A 15 1.34 5.18 -4.62
CA LEU A 15 1.11 6.54 -5.11
C LEU A 15 1.72 6.64 -6.50
N ILE A 16 0.89 6.95 -7.49
CA ILE A 16 1.29 7.03 -8.90
C ILE A 16 1.07 8.46 -9.38
N ASP A 17 2.05 9.04 -10.06
CA ASP A 17 1.96 10.37 -10.64
C ASP A 17 1.20 10.39 -11.98
N GLU A 18 1.01 11.59 -12.54
CA GLU A 18 0.30 11.80 -13.81
C GLU A 18 1.00 11.17 -15.02
N LYS A 19 2.30 10.85 -14.91
CA LYS A 19 3.10 10.22 -15.96
C LYS A 19 3.14 8.70 -15.81
N GLY A 20 2.46 8.14 -14.81
CA GLY A 20 2.43 6.71 -14.52
C GLY A 20 3.64 6.21 -13.71
N LYS A 21 4.44 7.10 -13.13
CA LYS A 21 5.58 6.73 -12.27
C LYS A 21 5.10 6.47 -10.84
N ILE A 22 5.64 5.43 -10.22
CA ILE A 22 5.42 5.14 -8.80
C ILE A 22 6.26 6.08 -7.95
N GLU A 23 5.61 7.00 -7.25
CA GLU A 23 6.26 7.95 -6.33
C GLU A 23 6.40 7.37 -4.92
N GLN A 24 5.48 6.51 -4.48
CA GLN A 24 5.56 5.79 -3.20
C GLN A 24 4.97 4.39 -3.31
N ALA A 25 5.50 3.46 -2.52
CA ALA A 25 5.00 2.09 -2.39
C ALA A 25 4.97 1.66 -0.93
N TRP A 26 3.80 1.27 -0.44
CA TRP A 26 3.59 0.79 0.93
C TRP A 26 3.10 -0.65 0.91
N TYR A 27 3.96 -1.59 1.29
CA TYR A 27 3.62 -3.01 1.43
C TYR A 27 3.15 -3.34 2.84
N LYS A 28 2.29 -4.36 2.96
CA LYS A 28 1.70 -4.81 4.25
C LYS A 28 1.03 -3.67 5.04
N VAL A 29 0.51 -2.67 4.34
CA VAL A 29 -0.09 -1.47 4.95
C VAL A 29 -1.41 -1.82 5.64
N SER A 30 -1.70 -1.24 6.81
CA SER A 30 -3.02 -1.39 7.43
C SER A 30 -4.02 -0.40 6.79
N PRO A 31 -5.34 -0.70 6.79
CA PRO A 31 -6.33 0.20 6.21
C PRO A 31 -6.35 1.61 6.83
N LYS A 32 -5.98 1.72 8.12
CA LYS A 32 -5.95 3.01 8.84
C LYS A 32 -4.73 3.84 8.46
N ASP A 33 -3.63 3.19 8.08
CA ASP A 33 -2.38 3.88 7.78
C ASP A 33 -2.36 4.47 6.37
N THR A 34 -3.17 3.95 5.44
CA THR A 34 -3.23 4.44 4.05
C THR A 34 -3.45 5.97 3.97
N PRO A 35 -4.51 6.56 4.57
CA PRO A 35 -4.72 8.01 4.49
C PRO A 35 -3.61 8.81 5.19
N ILE A 36 -3.04 8.29 6.29
CA ILE A 36 -1.97 8.95 7.04
C ILE A 36 -0.68 9.01 6.20
N ASN A 37 -0.30 7.87 5.63
CA ASN A 37 0.88 7.76 4.76
C ASN A 37 0.74 8.60 3.49
N LEU A 38 -0.47 8.64 2.92
CA LEU A 38 -0.75 9.47 1.75
C LEU A 38 -0.60 10.96 2.07
N LEU A 39 -1.24 11.46 3.13
CA LEU A 39 -1.13 12.88 3.52
C LEU A 39 0.32 13.26 3.80
N LYS A 40 1.04 12.42 4.55
CA LYS A 40 2.47 12.60 4.81
C LYS A 40 3.30 12.66 3.53
N ALA A 41 3.05 11.79 2.55
CA ALA A 41 3.74 11.79 1.26
C ALA A 41 3.45 13.04 0.43
N LEU A 42 2.27 13.64 0.60
CA LEU A 42 1.88 14.91 -0.02
C LEU A 42 2.34 16.14 0.79
N GLY A 43 3.03 15.95 1.91
CA GLY A 43 3.48 17.03 2.80
C GLY A 43 2.33 17.73 3.55
N LYS A 44 1.23 17.03 3.80
CA LYS A 44 0.03 17.53 4.50
C LYS A 44 -0.15 16.89 5.87
#